data_AF-A0AAV3X680-F1
#
_entry.id   AF-A0AAV3X680-F1
#
_cell.length_a   1.000
_cell.length_b   1.000
_cell.length_c   1.000
_cell.angle_alpha   90.00
_cell.angle_beta   90.00
_cell.angle_gamma   90.00
#
_symmetry.space_group_name_H-M   'P 1'
#
loop_
_entity.id
_entity.type
_entity.pdbx_description
1 polymer ?
#
loop_
_entity_poly.entity_id
_entity_poly.type
_entity_poly.pdbx_seq_one_letter_code
_entity_poly.pdbx_strand_id
1 'polypeptide(L)'
;MLLAKGTLKYYPLEGESNNIGWLILECDRDLGLYYCWFVQKQLGLRLQHPRLGSHITVVRGEVVNNHFRWSAYPSQTINFYYSNEIKTNGRYWWLNVYSPCLMSIRQELGLEVKPEYDFHVTIGVWVEG
;
A
#
# COMPACT_ATOMS: atom_id res chain seq x y z
N MET A 1 4.31 2.79 -16.96
CA MET A 1 4.41 2.32 -15.57
C MET A 1 5.84 1.87 -15.31
N LEU A 2 6.31 2.01 -14.07
CA LEU A 2 7.66 1.65 -13.63
C LEU A 2 7.57 0.39 -12.75
N LEU A 3 8.59 -0.48 -12.81
CA LEU A 3 8.64 -1.71 -12.04
C LEU A 3 9.40 -1.49 -10.72
N ALA A 4 8.84 -2.00 -9.63
CA ALA A 4 9.47 -2.06 -8.32
C ALA A 4 9.13 -3.36 -7.60
N LYS A 5 9.75 -3.56 -6.45
CA LYS A 5 9.54 -4.72 -5.57
C LYS A 5 9.28 -4.25 -4.15
N GLY A 6 8.53 -5.08 -3.42
CA GLY A 6 8.33 -4.90 -1.99
C GLY A 6 8.21 -6.24 -1.28
N THR A 7 8.13 -6.22 0.04
CA THR A 7 8.10 -7.40 0.89
C THR A 7 6.79 -7.45 1.66
N LEU A 8 6.11 -8.61 1.65
CA LEU A 8 4.86 -8.77 2.38
C LEU A 8 5.09 -8.73 3.90
N LYS A 9 4.25 -7.97 4.59
CA LYS A 9 4.17 -7.91 6.05
C LYS A 9 2.74 -8.13 6.51
N TYR A 10 2.55 -9.27 7.17
CA TYR A 10 1.30 -9.64 7.82
C TYR A 10 1.30 -9.12 9.25
N TYR A 11 0.17 -8.57 9.68
CA TYR A 11 -0.10 -8.31 11.07
C TYR A 11 -0.96 -9.45 11.65
N PRO A 12 -1.01 -9.62 12.97
CA PRO A 12 -1.94 -10.57 13.59
C PRO A 12 -3.38 -10.28 13.15
N LEU A 13 -4.18 -11.34 13.00
CA LEU A 13 -5.62 -11.17 12.88
C LEU A 13 -6.18 -10.73 14.23
N GLU A 14 -7.10 -9.79 14.21
CA GLU A 14 -7.71 -9.18 15.39
C GLU A 14 -9.25 -9.28 15.33
N GLY A 15 -9.92 -8.70 16.32
CA GLY A 15 -11.39 -8.73 16.48
C GLY A 15 -11.89 -9.93 17.30
N GLU A 16 -13.18 -9.92 17.65
CA GLU A 16 -13.79 -10.96 18.50
C GLU A 16 -13.63 -12.38 17.92
N SER A 17 -13.63 -12.50 16.59
CA SER A 17 -13.45 -13.75 15.84
C SER A 17 -12.04 -13.98 15.28
N ASN A 18 -11.06 -13.13 15.60
CA ASN A 18 -9.69 -13.19 15.07
C ASN A 18 -9.64 -13.32 13.53
N ASN A 19 -10.41 -12.50 12.83
CA ASN A 19 -10.56 -12.54 11.38
C ASN A 19 -10.39 -11.17 10.70
N ILE A 20 -10.09 -10.12 11.46
CA ILE A 20 -9.85 -8.79 10.92
C ILE A 20 -8.36 -8.64 10.67
N GLY A 21 -7.97 -8.45 9.41
CA GLY A 21 -6.57 -8.51 9.00
C GLY A 21 -5.99 -7.18 8.55
N TRP A 22 -4.68 -7.03 8.75
CA TRP A 22 -3.85 -6.03 8.08
C TRP A 22 -2.71 -6.71 7.34
N LEU A 23 -2.56 -6.41 6.07
CA LEU A 23 -1.48 -6.89 5.21
C LEU A 23 -0.99 -5.74 4.35
N ILE A 24 0.31 -5.50 4.35
CA ILE A 24 0.95 -4.50 3.49
C ILE A 24 2.04 -5.15 2.66
N LEU A 25 2.32 -4.54 1.50
CA LEU A 25 3.58 -4.71 0.81
C LEU A 25 4.48 -3.53 1.18
N GLU A 26 5.47 -3.77 2.03
CA GLU A 26 6.49 -2.77 2.35
C GLU A 26 7.38 -2.53 1.14
N CYS A 27 7.46 -1.29 0.69
CA CYS A 27 8.23 -0.89 -0.48
C CYS A 27 9.55 -0.23 -0.05
N ASP A 28 10.44 -0.03 -1.02
CA ASP A 28 11.61 0.82 -0.79
C ASP A 28 11.18 2.21 -0.31
N ARG A 29 11.76 2.66 0.80
CA ARG A 29 11.48 3.96 1.41
C ARG A 29 11.80 5.11 0.47
N ASP A 30 12.81 4.94 -0.39
CA ASP A 30 13.27 5.99 -1.29
C ASP A 30 12.21 6.35 -2.34
N LEU A 31 11.28 5.43 -2.66
CA LEU A 31 10.16 5.72 -3.55
C LEU A 31 9.31 6.88 -3.02
N GLY A 32 8.88 6.81 -1.76
CA GLY A 32 8.06 7.87 -1.15
C GLY A 32 8.86 9.17 -0.96
N LEU A 33 10.12 9.07 -0.54
CA LEU A 33 11.00 10.22 -0.33
C LEU A 33 11.24 10.99 -1.63
N TYR A 34 11.54 10.29 -2.72
CA TYR A 34 11.78 10.89 -4.03
C TYR A 34 10.57 11.70 -4.51
N TYR A 35 9.37 11.11 -4.45
CA TYR A 35 8.17 11.80 -4.92
C TYR A 35 7.73 12.95 -4.00
N CYS A 36 7.98 12.87 -2.69
CA CYS A 36 7.73 13.98 -1.78
C CYS A 36 8.67 15.15 -2.08
N TRP A 37 9.96 14.88 -2.28
CA TRP A 37 10.91 15.88 -2.75
C TRP A 37 10.47 16.49 -4.09
N PHE A 38 9.97 15.67 -5.02
CA PHE A 38 9.48 16.14 -6.31
C PHE A 38 8.28 17.10 -6.15
N VAL A 39 7.29 16.76 -5.32
CA VAL A 39 6.16 17.64 -5.00
C VAL A 39 6.63 18.95 -4.38
N GLN A 40 7.57 18.88 -3.42
CA GLN A 40 8.12 20.08 -2.79
C GLN A 40 8.84 20.98 -3.81
N LYS A 41 9.59 20.40 -4.74
CA LYS A 41 10.32 21.16 -5.76
C LYS A 41 9.41 21.79 -6.81
N GLN A 42 8.35 21.10 -7.22
CA GLN A 42 7.45 21.59 -8.26
C GLN A 42 6.40 22.56 -7.71
N LEU A 43 5.88 22.30 -6.50
CA LEU A 43 4.71 23.01 -5.96
C LEU A 43 4.99 23.78 -4.67
N GLY A 44 6.20 23.67 -4.09
CA GLY A 44 6.53 24.29 -2.81
C GLY A 44 5.87 23.64 -1.59
N LEU A 45 5.12 22.55 -1.78
CA LEU A 45 4.38 21.87 -0.73
C LEU A 45 5.25 20.85 0.00
N ARG A 46 5.34 20.98 1.34
CA ARG A 46 5.94 19.93 2.18
C ARG A 46 4.87 18.95 2.60
N LEU A 47 5.08 17.67 2.28
CA LEU A 47 4.17 16.60 2.68
C LEU A 47 4.72 15.87 3.91
N GLN A 48 3.82 15.51 4.82
CA GLN A 48 4.11 14.60 5.90
C GLN A 48 4.14 13.16 5.37
N HIS A 49 5.26 12.48 5.56
CA HIS A 49 5.42 11.08 5.13
C HIS A 49 4.59 10.11 5.99
N PRO A 50 4.09 9.01 5.39
CA PRO A 50 3.48 7.93 6.14
C PRO A 50 4.44 7.36 7.19
N ARG A 51 3.94 7.10 8.41
CA ARG A 51 4.76 6.59 9.52
C ARG A 51 5.38 5.23 9.24
N LEU A 52 4.69 4.38 8.48
CA LEU A 52 5.15 3.05 8.08
C LEU A 52 6.10 3.07 6.87
N GLY A 53 6.53 4.25 6.42
CA GLY A 53 7.29 4.38 5.18
C GLY A 53 6.43 4.10 3.94
N SER A 54 7.08 3.89 2.80
CA SER A 54 6.41 3.56 1.55
C SER A 54 5.85 2.14 1.59
N HIS A 55 4.55 2.01 1.38
CA HIS A 55 3.88 0.72 1.38
C HIS A 55 2.64 0.75 0.50
N ILE A 56 2.17 -0.44 0.12
CA ILE A 56 0.88 -0.66 -0.52
C ILE A 56 0.02 -1.43 0.48
N THR A 57 -1.15 -0.90 0.82
CA THR A 57 -2.10 -1.67 1.64
C THR A 57 -2.73 -2.77 0.79
N VAL A 58 -2.55 -4.02 1.19
CA VAL A 58 -3.15 -5.18 0.54
C VAL A 58 -4.46 -5.57 1.22
N VAL A 59 -4.53 -5.50 2.55
CA VAL A 59 -5.73 -5.72 3.38
C VAL A 59 -5.77 -4.64 4.46
N ARG A 60 -6.94 -4.00 4.65
CA ARG A 60 -7.11 -2.86 5.56
C ARG A 60 -8.25 -3.08 6.56
N GLY A 61 -8.00 -3.84 7.61
CA GLY A 61 -9.02 -4.10 8.63
C GLY A 61 -10.27 -4.78 8.05
N GLU A 62 -10.10 -5.55 6.98
CA GLU A 62 -11.18 -6.31 6.34
C GLU A 62 -11.33 -7.67 7.02
N VAL A 63 -12.54 -8.21 6.99
CA VAL A 63 -12.82 -9.57 7.42
C VAL A 63 -12.27 -10.55 6.39
N VAL A 64 -11.23 -11.27 6.76
CA VAL A 64 -10.60 -12.31 5.94
C VAL A 64 -11.48 -13.54 5.97
N ASN A 65 -12.04 -13.95 4.84
CA ASN A 65 -12.96 -15.09 4.78
C ASN A 65 -12.22 -16.45 4.79
N ASN A 66 -10.95 -16.47 4.39
CA ASN A 66 -10.13 -17.68 4.33
C ASN A 66 -8.90 -17.61 5.25
N HIS A 67 -9.08 -17.89 6.53
CA HIS A 67 -8.01 -17.80 7.53
C HIS A 67 -6.85 -18.78 7.28
N PHE A 68 -7.11 -19.92 6.65
CA PHE A 68 -6.08 -20.91 6.33
C PHE A 68 -5.02 -20.38 5.34
N ARG A 69 -5.38 -19.33 4.58
CA ARG A 69 -4.47 -18.62 3.68
C ARG A 69 -3.83 -17.39 4.30
N TRP A 70 -4.21 -17.02 5.53
CA TRP A 70 -3.53 -15.94 6.24
C TRP A 70 -2.07 -16.31 6.50
N SER A 71 -1.16 -15.38 6.25
CA SER A 71 0.29 -15.59 6.39
C SER A 71 0.87 -16.74 5.54
N ALA A 72 0.24 -17.11 4.42
CA ALA A 72 0.76 -18.15 3.52
C ALA A 72 2.08 -17.77 2.82
N TYR A 73 2.39 -16.47 2.71
CA TYR A 73 3.56 -15.94 1.98
C TYR A 73 4.42 -15.01 2.86
N PRO A 74 4.92 -15.48 4.02
CA PRO A 74 5.62 -14.61 4.96
C PRO A 74 6.92 -14.08 4.33
N SER A 75 7.12 -12.77 4.41
CA SER A 75 8.31 -12.09 3.88
C SER A 75 8.59 -12.31 2.39
N GLN A 76 7.60 -12.75 1.62
CA GLN A 76 7.73 -12.93 0.18
C GLN A 76 7.93 -11.58 -0.51
N THR A 77 8.91 -11.53 -1.42
CA THR A 77 9.10 -10.38 -2.31
C THR A 77 8.12 -10.45 -3.48
N ILE A 78 7.38 -9.38 -3.72
CA ILE A 78 6.40 -9.25 -4.80
C ILE A 78 6.77 -8.08 -5.70
N ASN A 79 6.70 -8.32 -7.01
CA ASN A 79 6.82 -7.29 -8.02
C ASN A 79 5.50 -6.51 -8.16
N PHE A 80 5.61 -5.21 -8.35
CA PHE A 80 4.47 -4.35 -8.67
C PHE A 80 4.88 -3.29 -9.67
N TYR A 81 3.87 -2.78 -10.37
CA TYR A 81 4.00 -1.65 -11.28
C TYR A 81 3.38 -0.42 -10.63
N TYR A 82 4.02 0.73 -10.78
CA TYR A 82 3.46 2.00 -10.32
C TYR A 82 3.46 3.05 -11.42
N SER A 83 2.52 3.99 -11.33
CA SER A 83 2.46 5.15 -12.21
C SER A 83 3.51 6.17 -11.83
N ASN A 84 4.09 6.87 -12.80
CA ASN A 84 4.89 8.07 -12.57
C ASN A 84 4.04 9.35 -12.50
N GLU A 85 2.72 9.24 -12.68
CA GLU A 85 1.77 10.33 -12.53
C GLU A 85 1.31 10.45 -11.07
N ILE A 86 1.56 11.61 -10.47
CA ILE A 86 1.17 11.90 -9.10
C ILE A 86 -0.33 12.23 -9.06
N LYS A 87 -1.06 11.53 -8.20
CA LYS A 87 -2.48 11.78 -7.92
C LYS A 87 -2.64 12.48 -6.59
N THR A 88 -3.68 13.30 -6.48
CA THR A 88 -4.02 14.00 -5.25
C THR A 88 -5.50 14.33 -5.16
N ASN A 89 -6.00 14.47 -3.93
CA ASN A 89 -7.29 15.11 -3.61
C ASN A 89 -7.10 16.42 -2.82
N GLY A 90 -5.94 17.05 -2.93
CA GLY A 90 -5.54 18.26 -2.18
C GLY A 90 -4.92 17.94 -0.82
N ARG A 91 -5.41 16.90 -0.12
CA ARG A 91 -4.88 16.47 1.18
C ARG A 91 -3.90 15.31 1.07
N TYR A 92 -4.25 14.26 0.34
CA TYR A 92 -3.42 13.08 0.15
C TYR A 92 -2.75 13.12 -1.21
N TRP A 93 -1.53 12.60 -1.28
CA TRP A 93 -0.74 12.51 -2.50
C TRP A 93 -0.23 11.08 -2.66
N TRP A 94 -0.44 10.47 -3.82
CA TRP A 94 -0.14 9.05 -4.05
C TRP A 94 0.22 8.73 -5.49
N LEU A 95 0.75 7.52 -5.70
CA LEU A 95 0.95 6.90 -7.00
C LEU A 95 0.07 5.68 -7.12
N ASN A 96 -0.64 5.54 -8.24
CA ASN A 96 -1.42 4.35 -8.52
C ASN A 96 -0.51 3.15 -8.75
N VAL A 97 -0.93 1.98 -8.27
CA VAL A 97 -0.21 0.71 -8.35
C VAL A 97 -1.06 -0.34 -9.04
N TYR A 98 -0.38 -1.21 -9.77
CA TYR A 98 -0.93 -2.43 -10.33
C TYR A 98 -0.03 -3.61 -9.95
N SER A 99 -0.63 -4.67 -9.38
CA SER A 99 0.07 -5.93 -9.14
C SER A 99 -0.91 -7.11 -9.22
N PRO A 100 -0.81 -7.98 -10.24
CA PRO A 100 -1.67 -9.15 -10.32
C PRO A 100 -1.44 -10.10 -9.15
N CYS A 101 -0.21 -10.18 -8.62
CA CYS A 101 0.08 -11.00 -7.45
C CYS A 101 -0.69 -10.53 -6.20
N LEU A 102 -0.76 -9.21 -5.95
CA LEU A 102 -1.53 -8.69 -4.81
C LEU A 102 -3.04 -8.93 -4.99
N MET A 103 -3.54 -8.85 -6.23
CA MET A 103 -4.94 -9.19 -6.54
C MET A 103 -5.23 -10.67 -6.25
N SER A 104 -4.34 -11.58 -6.66
CA SER A 104 -4.47 -13.01 -6.38
C SER A 104 -4.43 -13.31 -4.88
N ILE A 105 -3.56 -12.64 -4.11
CA ILE A 105 -3.53 -12.79 -2.66
C ILE A 105 -4.87 -12.37 -2.04
N ARG A 106 -5.45 -11.24 -2.45
CA ARG A 106 -6.78 -10.83 -1.97
C ARG A 106 -7.86 -11.87 -2.31
N GLN A 107 -7.83 -12.40 -3.53
CA GLN A 107 -8.74 -13.47 -3.94
C GLN A 107 -8.59 -14.75 -3.09
N GLU A 108 -7.36 -15.18 -2.80
CA GLU A 108 -7.10 -16.35 -1.94
C GLU A 108 -7.60 -16.17 -0.51
N LEU A 109 -7.56 -14.94 -0.01
CA LEU A 109 -8.09 -14.55 1.31
C LEU A 109 -9.63 -14.43 1.32
N GLY A 110 -10.27 -14.60 0.17
CA GLY A 110 -11.72 -14.46 -0.01
C GLY A 110 -12.20 -13.02 0.05
N LEU A 111 -11.35 -12.07 -0.35
CA LEU A 111 -11.66 -10.64 -0.47
C LEU A 111 -11.87 -10.26 -1.93
N GLU A 112 -12.53 -9.12 -2.14
CA GLU A 112 -12.59 -8.49 -3.47
C GLU A 112 -11.18 -8.25 -4.01
N VAL A 113 -10.95 -8.59 -5.29
CA VAL A 113 -9.61 -8.52 -5.91
C VAL A 113 -8.99 -7.12 -5.86
N LYS A 114 -9.85 -6.09 -5.87
CA LYS A 114 -9.47 -4.69 -5.67
C LYS A 114 -9.93 -4.23 -4.29
N PRO A 115 -9.06 -3.57 -3.51
CA PRO A 115 -9.47 -2.91 -2.28
C PRO A 115 -10.40 -1.71 -2.56
N GLU A 116 -11.15 -1.26 -1.54
CA GLU A 116 -12.00 -0.05 -1.59
C GLU A 116 -11.23 1.16 -2.14
N TYR A 117 -10.00 1.34 -1.68
CA TYR A 117 -9.04 2.28 -2.25
C TYR A 117 -8.03 1.50 -3.08
N ASP A 118 -8.18 1.52 -4.41
CA ASP A 118 -7.29 0.90 -5.40
C ASP A 118 -5.82 0.94 -4.94
N PHE A 119 -5.04 -0.10 -5.25
CA PHE A 119 -3.65 -0.17 -4.81
C PHE A 119 -2.88 1.12 -5.14
N HIS A 120 -2.21 1.66 -4.13
CA HIS A 120 -1.43 2.88 -4.25
C HIS A 120 -0.27 2.89 -3.26
N VAL A 121 0.75 3.68 -3.58
CA VAL A 121 1.78 4.10 -2.62
C VAL A 121 1.47 5.55 -2.25
N THR A 122 1.20 5.80 -0.98
CA THR A 122 1.07 7.16 -0.47
C THR A 122 2.44 7.83 -0.43
N ILE A 123 2.56 8.96 -1.11
CA ILE A 123 3.75 9.82 -1.11
C ILE A 123 3.81 10.59 0.21
N GLY A 124 2.67 11.21 0.57
CA GLY A 124 2.52 11.95 1.80
C GLY A 124 1.16 12.63 1.92
N VAL A 125 0.95 13.25 3.07
CA VAL A 125 -0.24 14.02 3.41
C VAL A 125 0.16 15.48 3.53
N TRP A 126 -0.54 16.37 2.86
CA TRP A 126 -0.40 17.79 3.13
C TRP A 126 -1.05 18.11 4.47
N VAL A 127 -0.27 18.74 5.34
CA VAL A 127 -0.72 19.26 6.63
C VAL A 127 -0.48 20.77 6.61
N GLU A 128 -1.50 21.54 6.99
CA GLU A 128 -1.32 22.97 7.21
C GLU A 128 -0.26 23.18 8.29
N GLY A 129 0.71 24.05 7.99
CA GLY A 129 1.82 24.39 8.86
C GLY A 129 1.49 25.52 9.82
#